data_AF-A0AA96YW24-F1
#
_entry.id   AF-A0AA96YW24-F1
#
_cell.length_a   1.000
_cell.length_b   1.000
_cell.length_c   1.000
_cell.angle_alpha   90.00
_cell.angle_beta   90.00
_cell.angle_gamma   90.00
#
_symmetry.space_group_name_H-M   'P 1'
#
loop_
_entity.id
_entity.type
_entity.pdbx_description
1 polymer ?
#
loop_
_entity_poly.entity_id
_entity_poly.type
_entity_poly.pdbx_seq_one_letter_code
_entity_poly.pdbx_strand_id
1 'polypeptide(L)' 'MLRHEHQKDQEVKITLPDGSHGFVSTDRRCKVSYDFPAHIKIEIQPTVTAQQRVVGNLID' A
#
# COMPACT_ATOMS: atom_id res chain seq x y z
N MET A 1 -7.77 -8.82 -15.02
CA MET A 1 -7.10 -7.56 -14.63
C MET A 1 -7.65 -7.05 -13.32
N LEU A 2 -6.78 -6.85 -12.32
CA LEU A 2 -7.15 -6.33 -11.00
C LEU A 2 -6.95 -4.81 -10.98
N ARG A 3 -7.99 -4.06 -10.63
CA ARG A 3 -7.95 -2.60 -10.61
C ARG A 3 -7.81 -2.10 -9.17
N HIS A 4 -6.80 -1.26 -8.92
CA HIS A 4 -6.55 -0.69 -7.61
C HIS A 4 -6.61 0.84 -7.65
N GLU A 5 -7.13 1.47 -6.59
CA GLU A 5 -7.07 2.93 -6.44
C GLU A 5 -5.95 3.27 -5.46
N HIS A 6 -4.99 4.08 -5.89
CA HIS A 6 -3.87 4.50 -5.06
C HIS A 6 -4.17 5.87 -4.45
N GLN A 7 -4.05 5.97 -3.12
CA GLN A 7 -3.98 7.26 -2.45
C GLN A 7 -2.59 7.88 -2.62
N LYS A 8 -2.54 9.21 -2.55
CA LYS A 8 -1.28 9.96 -2.58
C LYS A 8 -0.39 9.51 -1.41
N ASP A 9 0.90 9.28 -1.69
CA ASP A 9 1.91 8.90 -0.69
C ASP A 9 1.59 7.58 0.04
N GLN A 10 0.65 6.78 -0.48
CA GLN A 10 0.34 5.45 0.04
C GLN A 10 1.12 4.39 -0.71
N GLU A 11 1.88 3.61 0.04
CA GLU A 11 2.64 2.50 -0.49
C GLU A 11 1.78 1.23 -0.54
N VAL A 12 1.88 0.49 -1.65
CA VAL A 12 1.25 -0.81 -1.82
C VAL A 12 2.36 -1.84 -1.99
N LYS A 13 2.36 -2.87 -1.13
CA LYS A 13 3.28 -4.00 -1.21
C LYS A 13 2.69 -5.09 -2.10
N ILE A 14 3.48 -5.54 -3.06
CA ILE A 14 3.15 -6.67 -3.93
C ILE A 14 4.07 -7.82 -3.55
N THR A 15 3.51 -8.97 -3.22
CA THR A 15 4.26 -10.19 -2.88
C THR A 15 4.08 -11.23 -3.98
N LEU A 16 5.20 -11.66 -4.56
CA LEU A 16 5.29 -12.68 -5.58
C LEU A 16 5.26 -14.09 -4.97
N PRO A 17 5.03 -15.16 -5.76
CA PRO A 17 4.89 -16.52 -5.24
C PRO A 17 6.18 -17.11 -4.68
N ASP A 18 7.32 -16.61 -5.15
CA ASP A 18 8.65 -16.95 -4.66
C ASP A 18 8.99 -16.26 -3.33
N GLY A 19 8.07 -15.46 -2.78
CA GLY A 19 8.23 -14.72 -1.54
C GLY A 19 8.98 -13.39 -1.70
N SER A 20 9.47 -13.08 -2.90
CA SER A 20 10.02 -11.75 -3.18
C SER A 20 8.89 -10.71 -3.19
N HIS A 21 9.27 -9.45 -2.96
CA HIS A 21 8.29 -8.37 -2.90
C HIS A 21 8.82 -7.06 -3.48
N GLY A 22 7.90 -6.25 -3.99
CA GLY A 22 8.14 -4.91 -4.48
C GLY A 22 7.09 -3.94 -3.97
N PHE A 23 7.35 -2.65 -4.13
CA PHE A 23 6.48 -1.57 -3.65
C PHE A 23 6.07 -0.66 -4.79
N VAL A 24 4.83 -0.21 -4.76
CA VAL A 24 4.34 0.85 -5.65
C VAL A 24 3.81 2.00 -4.82
N SER A 25 4.36 3.19 -5.09
CA SER A 25 3.91 4.46 -4.54
C SER A 25 3.71 5.47 -5.67
N THR A 26 2.83 6.43 -5.45
CA THR A 26 2.52 7.47 -6.43
C THR A 26 2.49 8.83 -5.73
N ASP A 27 3.13 9.82 -6.34
CA ASP A 27 3.24 11.20 -5.87
C ASP A 27 1.92 11.99 -5.93
N ARG A 28 0.94 11.47 -6.66
CA ARG A 28 -0.41 12.02 -6.82
C ARG A 28 -1.47 10.93 -6.74
N ARG A 29 -2.68 11.31 -6.33
CA ARG A 29 -3.83 10.39 -6.33
C ARG A 29 -4.15 9.97 -7.76
N CYS A 30 -4.08 8.67 -8.03
CA CYS A 30 -4.33 8.13 -9.36
C CYS A 30 -4.91 6.72 -9.28
N LYS A 31 -5.46 6.25 -10.40
CA LYS A 31 -5.91 4.87 -10.54
C LYS A 31 -4.78 4.08 -11.18
N VAL A 32 -4.32 3.03 -10.52
CA VAL A 32 -3.28 2.14 -11.06
C VAL A 32 -3.90 0.77 -11.30
N SER A 33 -3.67 0.23 -12.49
CA SER A 33 -4.21 -1.07 -12.89
C SER A 33 -3.05 -1.99 -13.17
N TYR A 34 -3.07 -3.18 -12.57
CA TYR A 34 -2.06 -4.20 -12.77
C TYR A 34 -2.70 -5.46 -13.36
N ASP A 35 -1.92 -6.17 -14.16
CA ASP A 35 -2.29 -7.51 -14.61
C ASP A 35 -1.36 -8.52 -13.96
N PHE A 36 -1.82 -9.06 -12.83
CA PHE A 36 -1.10 -10.07 -12.07
C PHE A 36 -1.88 -11.38 -12.07
N PRO A 37 -1.19 -12.54 -12.09
CA PRO A 37 -1.83 -13.82 -11.86
C PRO A 37 -2.50 -13.90 -10.48
N ALA A 38 -3.52 -14.76 -10.34
CA ALA A 38 -4.35 -14.86 -9.13
C ALA A 38 -3.60 -15.25 -7.84
N HIS A 39 -2.38 -15.78 -7.96
CA HIS A 39 -1.54 -16.17 -6.81
C HIS A 39 -0.73 -15.01 -6.21
N ILE A 40 -0.77 -13.81 -6.82
CA ILE A 40 -0.10 -12.62 -6.30
C ILE A 40 -0.92 -12.01 -5.16
N LYS A 41 -0.24 -11.69 -4.05
CA LYS A 41 -0.85 -10.98 -2.91
C LYS A 41 -0.52 -9.50 -2.98
N ILE A 42 -1.54 -8.67 -2.78
CA ILE A 42 -1.42 -7.20 -2.78
C ILE A 42 -1.93 -6.68 -1.44
N GLU A 43 -1.08 -5.93 -0.74
CA GLU A 43 -1.36 -5.37 0.58
C GLU A 43 -1.16 -3.86 0.54
N ILE A 44 -2.16 -3.11 0.98
CA ILE A 44 -2.04 -1.66 1.14
C ILE A 44 -1.32 -1.39 2.46
N GLN A 45 -0.18 -0.70 2.43
CA GLN A 45 0.44 -0.24 3.66
C GLN A 45 -0.32 0.99 4.19
N PRO A 46 -0.60 1.05 5.51
CA PRO A 46 -1.12 2.26 6.12
C PRO A 46 -0.10 3.40 5.94
N THR A 47 -0.56 4.57 5.51
CA THR A 47 0.30 5.76 5.42
C THR A 47 0.80 6.12 6.82
N VAL A 48 2.09 6.43 6.93
CA VAL A 48 2.78 6.70 8.21
C VAL A 48 2.12 7.85 8.99
N THR A 49 1.34 8.70 8.32
CA THR A 49 0.55 9.79 8.93
C THR A 49 -0.55 9.29 9.89
N ALA A 50 -1.02 8.04 9.76
CA ALA A 50 -2.02 7.47 10.66
C ALA A 50 -1.42 6.88 11.95
N GLN A 51 -0.13 6.57 11.98
CA GLN A 51 0.53 5.97 13.15
C GLN A 51 0.97 7.01 14.20
N GLN A 52 1.07 8.29 13.83
CA GLN A 52 1.45 9.35 14.78
C GLN A 52 0.32 9.80 15.71
N ARG A 53 -0.94 9.40 15.45
CA ARG A 53 -2.09 9.82 16.30
C ARG A 53 -2.40 8.86 17.46
N VAL A 54 -1.77 7.68 17.52
CA VAL A 54 -2.05 6.68 18.57
C VAL A 54 -1.01 6.73 19.71
N VAL A 55 0.15 7.35 19.50
CA VAL A 55 1.22 7.42 20.53
C VAL A 55 1.17 8.73 21.34
N GLY A 56 0.28 9.67 21.01
CA GLY A 56 0.22 11.00 21.64
C GLY A 56 -0.82 11.22 22.72
N ASN A 57 -1.56 10.20 23.17
CA ASN A 57 -2.67 10.35 24.14
C ASN A 57 -2.46 9.57 25.44
N LEU A 58 -1.25 9.68 26.01
CA LEU A 58 -0.91 9.19 27.34
C LEU A 58 0.15 10.11 27.97
N ILE A 59 -0.17 11.39 28.14
CA ILE A 59 0.26 12.25 29.26
C ILE A 59 -0.57 13.54 29.24
N ASP A 60 -0.94 13.97 30.46
CA ASP A 60 -1.85 15.04 30.90
C ASP A 60 -3.36 14.79 30.80
#